data_AF-D0NVF9-F1
#
_entry.id   AF-D0NVF9-F1
#
_cell.length_a   1.000
_cell.length_b   1.000
_cell.length_c   1.000
_cell.angle_alpha   90.00
_cell.angle_beta   90.00
_cell.angle_gamma   90.00
#
_symmetry.space_group_name_H-M   'P 1'
#
loop_
_entity.id
_entity.type
_entity.pdbx_description
1 polymer ?
#
loop_
_entity_poly.entity_id
_entity_poly.type
_entity_poly.pdbx_seq_one_letter_code
_entity_poly.pdbx_strand_id
1 'polypeptide(L)'
;MAEKVENAFHNYWLNRKKTPKDAFRFLYLNTIDEKTLISPKFSTWVKYLNNFDDRYPGEKTTVLDGLLAFYNDRALFRMFKAAEEDPSTKKLVTDLQSALILKWRDAKETPEKLMNMLNGVPNSREMIDRYSTLISGTRTTS
;
A
#
# COMPACT_ATOMS: atom_id res chain seq x y z
N MET A 1 -22.02 10.14 16.19
CA MET A 1 -22.60 10.68 14.94
C MET A 1 -21.67 10.46 13.73
N ALA A 2 -20.36 10.64 13.87
CA ALA A 2 -19.37 10.40 12.81
C ALA A 2 -19.43 8.98 12.20
N GLU A 3 -19.51 7.93 13.02
CA GLU A 3 -19.57 6.54 12.54
C GLU A 3 -20.81 6.24 11.69
N LYS A 4 -21.99 6.78 12.07
CA LYS A 4 -23.21 6.63 11.27
C LYS A 4 -23.10 7.29 9.90
N VAL A 5 -22.43 8.44 9.82
CA VAL A 5 -22.19 9.16 8.55
C VAL A 5 -21.16 8.41 7.69
N GLU A 6 -20.07 7.93 8.28
CA GLU A 6 -19.07 7.09 7.59
C GLU A 6 -19.71 5.83 7.01
N ASN A 7 -20.53 5.13 7.80
CA ASN A 7 -21.24 3.93 7.36
C ASN A 7 -22.25 4.21 6.24
N ALA A 8 -23.02 5.31 6.33
CA ALA A 8 -23.98 5.68 5.30
C ALA A 8 -23.30 5.95 3.96
N PHE A 9 -22.17 6.64 3.99
CA PHE A 9 -21.36 6.93 2.81
C PHE A 9 -20.72 5.68 2.21
N HIS A 10 -20.15 4.79 3.03
CA HIS A 10 -19.63 3.49 2.58
C HIS A 10 -20.73 2.67 1.91
N ASN A 11 -21.91 2.57 2.52
CA ASN A 11 -23.04 1.84 1.93
C ASN A 11 -23.48 2.43 0.60
N TYR A 12 -23.54 3.75 0.49
CA TYR A 12 -23.88 4.44 -0.76
C TYR A 12 -22.89 4.11 -1.88
N TRP A 13 -21.59 4.14 -1.59
CA TRP A 13 -20.54 3.78 -2.54
C TRP A 13 -20.53 2.30 -2.91
N LEU A 14 -20.69 1.41 -1.93
CA LEU A 14 -20.76 -0.04 -2.14
C LEU A 14 -21.95 -0.41 -3.03
N ASN A 15 -23.13 0.21 -2.81
CA ASN A 15 -24.33 -0.02 -3.62
C ASN A 15 -24.17 0.42 -5.07
N ARG A 16 -23.31 1.42 -5.32
CA ARG A 16 -22.95 1.90 -6.67
C ARG A 16 -21.68 1.26 -7.21
N LYS A 17 -21.17 0.24 -6.52
CA LYS A 17 -19.95 -0.49 -6.87
C LYS A 17 -18.77 0.45 -7.16
N LYS A 18 -18.58 1.48 -6.33
CA LYS A 18 -17.40 2.34 -6.45
C LYS A 18 -16.17 1.53 -6.06
N THR A 19 -15.23 1.42 -6.97
CA THR A 19 -14.02 0.62 -6.73
C THR A 19 -13.19 1.24 -5.59
N PRO A 20 -12.36 0.47 -4.87
CA PRO A 20 -11.42 1.03 -3.91
C PRO A 20 -10.54 2.12 -4.53
N LYS A 21 -10.19 2.00 -5.82
CA LYS A 21 -9.45 3.03 -6.58
C LYS A 21 -10.23 4.34 -6.71
N ASP A 22 -11.54 4.28 -7.00
CA ASP A 22 -12.37 5.49 -7.09
C ASP A 22 -12.58 6.13 -5.72
N ALA A 23 -12.83 5.31 -4.69
CA ALA A 23 -12.94 5.78 -3.31
C ALA A 23 -11.67 6.49 -2.85
N PHE A 24 -10.48 5.98 -3.22
CA PHE A 24 -9.20 6.61 -2.92
C PHE A 24 -9.11 8.04 -3.48
N ARG A 25 -9.54 8.23 -4.74
CA ARG A 25 -9.61 9.55 -5.38
C ARG A 25 -10.62 10.47 -4.73
N PHE A 26 -11.82 9.97 -4.42
CA PHE A 26 -12.86 10.80 -3.80
C PHE A 26 -12.52 11.24 -2.38
N LEU A 27 -11.63 10.50 -1.69
CA LEU A 27 -11.05 10.90 -0.42
C LEU A 27 -9.86 11.86 -0.59
N TYR A 28 -9.48 12.17 -1.83
CA TYR A 28 -8.31 12.99 -2.19
C TYR A 28 -6.99 12.40 -1.68
N LEU A 29 -6.92 11.08 -1.51
CA LEU A 29 -5.71 10.42 -1.01
C LEU A 29 -4.61 10.37 -2.07
N ASN A 30 -4.92 10.62 -3.35
CA ASN A 30 -3.96 10.68 -4.46
C ASN A 30 -3.26 12.05 -4.61
N THR A 31 -3.53 13.01 -3.70
CA THR A 31 -2.97 14.36 -3.76
C THR A 31 -2.28 14.78 -2.46
N ILE A 32 -2.22 13.90 -1.45
CA ILE A 32 -1.64 14.18 -0.13
C ILE A 32 -0.17 13.74 -0.08
N ASP A 33 0.27 12.94 -1.06
CA ASP A 33 1.63 12.44 -1.23
C ASP A 33 2.15 11.77 0.05
N GLU A 34 3.25 12.25 0.61
CA GLU A 34 3.98 11.62 1.72
C GLU A 34 3.14 11.44 2.98
N LYS A 35 2.14 12.31 3.20
CA LYS A 35 1.27 12.27 4.37
C LYS A 35 0.05 11.34 4.20
N THR A 36 -0.01 10.58 3.12
CA THR A 36 -1.16 9.71 2.82
C THR A 36 -1.42 8.70 3.93
N LEU A 37 -0.39 7.96 4.37
CA LEU A 37 -0.54 6.87 5.34
C LEU A 37 -0.92 7.34 6.76
N ILE A 38 -0.55 8.57 7.12
CA ILE A 38 -0.89 9.19 8.41
C ILE A 38 -2.23 9.96 8.36
N SER A 39 -2.87 10.03 7.19
CA SER A 39 -4.15 10.71 7.05
C SER A 39 -5.27 9.88 7.68
N PRO A 40 -6.17 10.46 8.49
CA PRO A 40 -7.37 9.76 8.97
C PRO A 40 -8.23 9.20 7.82
N LYS A 41 -8.22 9.87 6.66
CA LYS A 41 -8.92 9.43 5.46
C LYS A 41 -8.39 8.12 4.90
N PHE A 42 -7.11 7.81 5.14
CA PHE A 42 -6.53 6.54 4.71
C PHE A 42 -7.12 5.38 5.50
N SER A 43 -7.32 5.55 6.81
CA SER A 43 -8.01 4.54 7.64
C SER A 43 -9.44 4.30 7.16
N THR A 44 -10.19 5.37 6.85
CA THR A 44 -11.52 5.27 6.23
C THR A 44 -11.48 4.50 4.91
N TRP A 45 -10.49 4.77 4.05
CA TRP A 45 -10.33 4.05 2.79
C TRP A 45 -10.02 2.57 2.97
N VAL A 46 -9.13 2.21 3.91
CA VAL A 46 -8.81 0.79 4.20
C VAL A 46 -10.05 0.04 4.68
N LYS A 47 -10.86 0.64 5.56
CA LYS A 47 -12.15 0.05 5.97
C LYS A 47 -13.09 -0.13 4.78
N TYR A 48 -13.18 0.87 3.90
CA TYR A 48 -14.00 0.78 2.69
C TYR A 48 -13.53 -0.34 1.76
N LEU A 49 -12.22 -0.47 1.55
CA LEU A 49 -11.61 -1.53 0.74
C LEU A 49 -12.00 -2.90 1.29
N ASN A 50 -11.86 -3.13 2.60
CA ASN A 50 -12.25 -4.41 3.21
C ASN A 50 -13.74 -4.71 3.00
N ASN A 51 -14.62 -3.73 3.22
CA ASN A 51 -16.05 -3.91 2.98
C ASN A 51 -16.39 -4.17 1.49
N PHE A 52 -15.63 -3.58 0.57
CA PHE A 52 -15.77 -3.83 -0.86
C PHE A 52 -15.34 -5.25 -1.20
N ASP A 53 -14.21 -5.70 -0.69
CA ASP A 53 -13.66 -7.04 -0.90
C ASP A 53 -14.57 -8.14 -0.34
N ASP A 54 -15.25 -7.89 0.78
CA ASP A 54 -16.25 -8.79 1.35
C ASP A 54 -17.51 -8.90 0.46
N ARG A 55 -17.94 -7.77 -0.11
CA ARG A 55 -19.13 -7.73 -0.97
C ARG A 55 -18.88 -8.23 -2.39
N TYR A 56 -17.67 -8.04 -2.90
CA TYR A 56 -17.28 -8.33 -4.28
C TYR A 56 -16.01 -9.20 -4.31
N PRO A 57 -16.10 -10.48 -3.89
CA PRO A 57 -14.92 -11.33 -3.71
C PRO A 57 -14.14 -11.65 -5.00
N GLY A 58 -14.75 -11.46 -6.18
CA GLY A 58 -14.08 -11.60 -7.47
C GLY A 58 -13.28 -10.37 -7.92
N GLU A 59 -13.36 -9.26 -7.18
CA GLU A 59 -12.74 -7.97 -7.53
C GLU A 59 -11.84 -7.45 -6.40
N LYS A 60 -11.37 -8.37 -5.54
CA LYS A 60 -10.51 -8.05 -4.41
C LYS A 60 -9.24 -7.34 -4.84
N THR A 61 -8.78 -6.43 -4.00
CA THR A 61 -7.52 -5.73 -4.20
C THR A 61 -6.78 -5.59 -2.87
N THR A 62 -5.48 -5.35 -2.91
CA THR A 62 -4.71 -5.14 -1.68
C THR A 62 -4.55 -3.64 -1.40
N VAL A 63 -4.28 -3.30 -0.13
CA VAL A 63 -3.89 -1.94 0.25
C VAL A 63 -2.69 -1.46 -0.57
N LEU A 64 -1.71 -2.34 -0.81
CA LEU A 64 -0.54 -2.05 -1.62
C LEU A 64 -0.92 -1.75 -3.07
N ASP A 65 -1.77 -2.56 -3.71
CA ASP A 65 -2.21 -2.33 -5.09
C ASP A 65 -3.02 -1.05 -5.23
N GLY A 66 -3.86 -0.73 -4.24
CA GLY A 66 -4.58 0.54 -4.19
C GLY A 66 -3.65 1.75 -4.12
N LEU A 67 -2.57 1.68 -3.34
CA LEU A 67 -1.54 2.72 -3.32
C LEU A 67 -0.77 2.79 -4.64
N LEU A 68 -0.34 1.64 -5.18
CA LEU A 68 0.42 1.55 -6.43
C LEU A 68 -0.37 2.00 -7.67
N ALA A 69 -1.70 2.04 -7.59
CA ALA A 69 -2.54 2.62 -8.63
C ALA A 69 -2.36 4.15 -8.79
N PHE A 70 -1.73 4.81 -7.82
CA PHE A 70 -1.52 6.26 -7.79
C PHE A 70 -0.07 6.66 -7.53
N TYR A 71 0.69 5.82 -6.84
CA TYR A 71 2.02 6.11 -6.37
C TYR A 71 3.00 5.07 -6.89
N ASN A 72 4.14 5.50 -7.41
CA ASN A 72 5.22 4.59 -7.75
C ASN A 72 6.01 4.18 -6.49
N ASP A 73 6.86 3.17 -6.62
CA ASP A 73 7.68 2.66 -5.52
C ASP A 73 8.49 3.79 -4.86
N ARG A 74 9.07 4.71 -5.62
CA ARG A 74 9.82 5.86 -5.07
C ARG A 74 8.95 6.73 -4.16
N ALA A 75 7.68 6.95 -4.51
CA ALA A 75 6.73 7.70 -3.68
C ALA A 75 6.33 6.91 -2.43
N LEU A 76 6.13 5.60 -2.53
CA LEU A 76 5.87 4.73 -1.37
C LEU A 76 6.99 4.80 -0.34
N PHE A 77 8.25 4.79 -0.75
CA PHE A 77 9.38 4.91 0.19
C PHE A 77 9.38 6.23 0.96
N ARG A 78 9.01 7.34 0.31
CA ARG A 78 8.87 8.64 1.00
C ARG A 78 7.69 8.62 1.98
N MET A 79 6.58 7.98 1.62
CA MET A 79 5.45 7.77 2.54
C MET A 79 5.81 6.89 3.74
N PHE A 80 6.55 5.81 3.52
CA PHE A 80 7.02 4.93 4.60
C PHE A 80 7.88 5.72 5.57
N LYS A 81 8.84 6.50 5.07
CA LYS A 81 9.68 7.36 5.90
C LYS A 81 8.85 8.35 6.73
N ALA A 82 7.90 9.05 6.11
CA ALA A 82 7.03 9.99 6.83
C ALA A 82 6.17 9.30 7.89
N ALA A 83 5.69 8.08 7.60
CA ALA A 83 4.89 7.29 8.53
C ALA A 83 5.72 6.58 9.61
N GLU A 84 7.03 6.40 9.44
CA GLU A 84 7.91 5.85 10.48
C GLU A 84 8.09 6.82 11.66
N GLU A 85 7.90 8.12 11.42
CA GLU A 85 7.94 9.17 12.46
C GLU A 85 6.73 9.10 13.42
N ASP A 86 5.63 8.48 12.99
CA ASP A 86 4.45 8.25 13.81
C ASP A 86 4.44 6.79 14.34
N PRO A 87 4.55 6.57 15.66
CA PRO A 87 4.52 5.23 16.25
C PRO A 87 3.27 4.43 15.92
N SER A 88 2.13 5.08 15.67
CA SER A 88 0.86 4.42 15.37
C SER A 88 0.84 3.75 13.99
N THR A 89 1.71 4.18 13.07
CA THR A 89 1.80 3.66 11.70
C THR A 89 2.92 2.63 11.50
N LYS A 90 3.75 2.37 12.51
CA LYS A 90 4.88 1.41 12.41
C LYS A 90 4.47 0.05 11.87
N LYS A 91 3.42 -0.56 12.43
CA LYS A 91 2.95 -1.89 11.97
C LYS A 91 2.51 -1.84 10.50
N LEU A 92 1.74 -0.83 10.13
CA LEU A 92 1.27 -0.63 8.76
C LEU A 92 2.44 -0.50 7.77
N VAL A 93 3.45 0.29 8.11
CA VAL A 93 4.64 0.45 7.27
C VAL A 93 5.36 -0.90 7.09
N THR A 94 5.59 -1.65 8.17
CA THR A 94 6.22 -2.97 8.10
C THR A 94 5.43 -3.95 7.22
N ASP A 95 4.10 -3.96 7.34
CA ASP A 95 3.23 -4.81 6.54
C ASP A 95 3.31 -4.43 5.04
N LEU A 96 3.28 -3.14 4.72
CA LEU A 96 3.38 -2.63 3.35
C LEU A 96 4.76 -2.87 2.72
N GLN A 97 5.84 -2.70 3.49
CA GLN A 97 7.20 -3.04 3.06
C GLN A 97 7.29 -4.55 2.72
N SER A 98 6.75 -5.41 3.59
CA SER A 98 6.75 -6.85 3.36
C SER A 98 5.95 -7.23 2.12
N ALA A 99 4.77 -6.62 1.93
CA ALA A 99 3.96 -6.81 0.73
C ALA A 99 4.69 -6.36 -0.54
N LEU A 100 5.42 -5.23 -0.50
CA LEU A 100 6.17 -4.73 -1.64
C LEU A 100 7.33 -5.66 -2.03
N ILE A 101 8.04 -6.22 -1.03
CA ILE A 101 9.08 -7.24 -1.25
C ILE A 101 8.50 -8.48 -1.94
N LEU A 102 7.34 -8.96 -1.47
CA LEU A 102 6.66 -10.10 -2.09
C LEU A 102 6.20 -9.78 -3.51
N LYS A 103 5.73 -8.55 -3.77
CA LYS A 103 5.37 -8.10 -5.11
C LYS A 103 6.57 -8.10 -6.05
N TRP A 104 7.73 -7.61 -5.62
CA TRP A 104 8.97 -7.68 -6.41
C TRP A 104 9.40 -9.12 -6.68
N ARG A 105 9.23 -10.03 -5.73
CA ARG A 105 9.50 -11.46 -5.91
C ARG A 105 8.59 -12.05 -6.98
N ASP A 106 7.29 -11.82 -6.89
CA ASP A 106 6.30 -12.39 -7.80
C ASP A 106 6.46 -11.81 -9.22
N ALA A 107 6.87 -10.55 -9.32
CA ALA A 107 7.25 -9.90 -10.57
C ALA A 107 8.64 -10.30 -11.10
N LYS A 108 9.40 -11.12 -10.35
CA LYS A 108 10.77 -11.57 -10.67
C LYS A 108 11.72 -10.40 -10.97
N GLU A 109 11.59 -9.32 -10.19
CA GLU A 109 12.48 -8.18 -10.29
C GLU A 109 13.94 -8.57 -9.96
N THR A 110 14.92 -7.87 -10.53
CA THR A 110 16.32 -8.11 -10.15
C THR A 110 16.80 -7.07 -9.15
N PRO A 111 17.67 -7.42 -8.18
CA PRO A 111 18.26 -6.44 -7.28
C PRO A 111 18.91 -5.26 -8.01
N GLU A 112 19.55 -5.49 -9.16
CA GLU A 112 20.16 -4.43 -9.97
C GLU A 112 19.10 -3.46 -10.53
N LYS A 113 17.98 -3.98 -11.04
CA LYS A 113 16.88 -3.15 -11.52
C LYS A 113 16.28 -2.32 -10.40
N LEU A 114 16.07 -2.92 -9.22
CA LEU A 114 15.57 -2.20 -8.04
C LEU A 114 16.54 -1.12 -7.57
N MET A 115 17.85 -1.40 -7.59
CA MET A 115 18.89 -0.43 -7.25
C MET A 115 18.87 0.78 -8.18
N ASN A 116 18.73 0.55 -9.48
CA ASN A 116 18.60 1.62 -10.47
C ASN A 116 17.30 2.41 -10.28
N MET A 117 16.16 1.73 -10.09
CA MET A 117 14.85 2.34 -9.88
C MET A 117 14.77 3.20 -8.62
N LEU A 118 15.42 2.75 -7.54
CA LEU A 118 15.38 3.38 -6.22
C LEU A 118 16.66 4.15 -5.88
N ASN A 119 17.47 4.50 -6.89
CA ASN A 119 18.66 5.31 -6.71
C ASN A 119 18.32 6.66 -6.05
N GLY A 120 19.06 7.02 -5.00
CA GLY A 120 18.86 8.23 -4.21
C GLY A 120 17.59 8.21 -3.33
N VAL A 121 16.87 7.10 -3.23
CA VAL A 121 15.73 6.96 -2.33
C VAL A 121 16.22 6.52 -0.94
N PRO A 122 15.91 7.26 0.14
CA PRO A 122 16.27 6.84 1.49
C PRO A 122 15.70 5.47 1.85
N ASN A 123 16.44 4.70 2.65
CA ASN A 123 16.06 3.38 3.16
C ASN A 123 15.80 2.29 2.09
N SER A 124 16.02 2.58 0.80
CA SER A 124 15.81 1.61 -0.29
C SER A 124 16.82 0.47 -0.26
N ARG A 125 18.06 0.73 0.17
CA ARG A 125 19.13 -0.27 0.20
C ARG A 125 18.82 -1.42 1.15
N GLU A 126 18.42 -1.12 2.38
CA GLU A 126 18.02 -2.13 3.36
C GLU A 126 16.88 -3.01 2.83
N MET A 127 15.90 -2.41 2.16
CA MET A 127 14.79 -3.13 1.54
C MET A 127 15.23 -4.04 0.39
N ILE A 128 16.15 -3.57 -0.46
CA ILE A 128 16.75 -4.37 -1.54
C ILE A 128 17.59 -5.52 -0.96
N ASP A 129 18.30 -5.31 0.16
CA ASP A 129 19.09 -6.35 0.82
C ASP A 129 18.19 -7.43 1.45
N ARG A 130 17.09 -7.03 2.09
CA ARG A 130 16.03 -7.94 2.59
C ARG A 130 15.44 -8.77 1.44
N TYR A 131 15.14 -8.13 0.32
CA TYR A 131 14.65 -8.80 -0.88
C TYR A 131 15.69 -9.79 -1.46
N SER A 132 16.94 -9.37 -1.59
CA SER A 132 18.03 -10.19 -2.12
C SER A 132 18.27 -11.44 -1.27
N THR A 133 18.20 -11.29 0.06
CA THR A 133 18.26 -12.41 1.01
C THR A 133 17.08 -13.37 0.80
N LEU A 134 15.86 -12.85 0.67
CA LEU A 134 14.66 -13.65 0.46
C LEU A 134 14.77 -14.54 -0.79
N ILE A 135 15.18 -13.97 -1.93
CA ILE A 135 15.25 -14.72 -3.21
C ILE A 135 16.47 -15.65 -3.29
N SER A 136 17.54 -15.36 -2.54
CA SER A 136 18.73 -16.22 -2.47
C SER A 136 18.46 -17.46 -1.60
N GLY A 137 17.73 -17.29 -0.48
CA GLY A 137 17.36 -18.39 0.42
C GLY A 137 16.34 -19.38 -0.18
N THR A 138 15.55 -18.96 -1.18
CA THR A 138 14.59 -19.85 -1.87
C THR A 138 15.22 -20.82 -2.88
N ARG A 139 16.54 -20.77 -3.11
CA ARG A 139 17.24 -21.66 -4.06
C ARG A 139 17.64 -23.03 -3.48
N THR A 140 17.31 -23.34 -2.24
CA THR A 140 17.65 -24.62 -1.58
C THR A 140 16.40 -25.35 -1.10
N THR A 141 15.63 -25.90 -2.02
CA THR A 141 14.83 -27.12 -1.83
C THR A 141 14.71 -27.80 -3.20
N SER A 142 15.61 -28.76 -3.46
CA SER A 142 15.41 -29.81 -4.47
C SER A 142 14.95 -31.08 -3.77
#